data_AF-U4V2J3-F1
#
_entry.id   AF-U4V2J3-F1
#
_cell.length_a   1.000
_cell.length_b   1.000
_cell.length_c   1.000
_cell.angle_alpha   90.00
_cell.angle_beta   90.00
_cell.angle_gamma   90.00
#
_symmetry.space_group_name_H-M   'P 1'
#
loop_
_entity.id
_entity.type
_entity.pdbx_description
1 polymer ?
#
loop_
_entity_poly.entity_id
_entity_poly.type
_entity_poly.pdbx_seq_one_letter_code
_entity_poly.pdbx_strand_id
1 'polypeptide(L)'
;MIRTICLILTTVAVMLPVMATAQTTDNPKQVRVFADPEFIESGLFKYLAPRFTLKAQVRLILGDQSDAQVVIAVATGRPIAQRGDVIWAVQLIDGEHPGAERFVDWLQGEVAQNTILAFAPDTGDRFVIPEVQDTIEQVVNFTGDAALGLQVAQAQCSRCHVVDDNRMGAIGSTPSFFALRTLVDWPQRMSGFYLLNPHPAFTVVQDVTDPFDPNRPPPIVPIQVTLDQIDALLAYMQGLQPADLGAPIKHQ
;
A
#
# COMPACT_ATOMS: atom_id res chain seq x y z
N MET A 1 24.37 -77.93 -33.51
CA MET A 1 24.76 -77.36 -32.20
C MET A 1 24.76 -75.85 -32.34
N ILE A 2 23.80 -75.13 -31.75
CA ILE A 2 23.86 -73.71 -31.35
C ILE A 2 22.58 -73.49 -30.51
N ARG A 3 22.78 -72.97 -29.30
CA ARG A 3 21.81 -72.89 -28.21
C ARG A 3 21.03 -71.58 -28.35
N THR A 4 19.70 -71.65 -28.39
CA THR A 4 18.82 -70.47 -28.32
C THR A 4 18.76 -69.99 -26.88
N ILE A 5 19.39 -68.86 -26.57
CA ILE A 5 19.37 -68.24 -25.24
C ILE A 5 18.13 -67.34 -25.16
N CYS A 6 17.23 -67.67 -24.24
CA CYS A 6 16.05 -66.89 -23.88
C CYS A 6 16.49 -65.78 -22.92
N LEU A 7 16.48 -64.52 -23.35
CA LEU A 7 16.83 -63.37 -22.52
C LEU A 7 15.55 -62.81 -21.88
N ILE A 8 15.33 -63.11 -20.61
CA ILE A 8 14.24 -62.55 -19.79
C ILE A 8 14.67 -61.14 -19.36
N LEU A 9 13.99 -60.12 -19.86
CA LEU A 9 14.19 -58.73 -19.47
C LEU A 9 13.37 -58.47 -18.19
N THR A 10 14.02 -58.48 -17.03
CA THR A 10 13.43 -58.05 -15.75
C THR A 10 13.45 -56.53 -15.66
N THR A 11 12.29 -55.90 -15.84
CA THR A 11 12.08 -54.48 -15.60
C THR A 11 12.06 -54.20 -14.10
N VAL A 12 13.15 -53.60 -13.59
CA VAL A 12 13.22 -53.05 -12.22
C VAL A 12 12.54 -51.68 -12.23
N ALA A 13 11.35 -51.60 -11.63
CA ALA A 13 10.67 -50.33 -11.39
C ALA A 13 11.37 -49.59 -10.24
N VAL A 14 12.23 -48.63 -10.60
CA VAL A 14 12.82 -47.69 -9.64
C VAL A 14 11.74 -46.68 -9.25
N MET A 15 11.13 -46.87 -8.08
CA MET A 15 10.32 -45.84 -7.45
C MET A 15 11.23 -44.73 -6.96
N LEU A 16 11.28 -43.63 -7.73
CA LEU A 16 11.85 -42.36 -7.28
C LEU A 16 10.97 -41.82 -6.14
N PRO A 17 11.54 -41.46 -4.98
CA PRO A 17 10.79 -40.78 -3.94
C PRO A 17 10.41 -39.41 -4.48
N VAL A 18 9.10 -39.16 -4.61
CA VAL A 18 8.56 -37.82 -4.83
C VAL A 18 8.94 -37.01 -3.59
N MET A 19 9.93 -36.13 -3.72
CA MET A 19 10.19 -35.12 -2.70
C MET A 19 8.97 -34.19 -2.69
N ALA A 20 8.11 -34.37 -1.70
CA ALA A 20 7.09 -33.40 -1.38
C ALA A 20 7.80 -32.09 -1.04
N THR A 21 7.63 -31.07 -1.89
CA THR A 21 7.92 -29.69 -1.51
C THR A 21 7.10 -29.39 -0.26
N ALA A 22 7.78 -29.14 0.86
CA ALA A 22 7.11 -28.70 2.08
C ALA A 22 6.40 -27.37 1.76
N GLN A 23 5.10 -27.44 1.52
CA GLN A 23 4.24 -26.26 1.63
C GLN A 23 4.28 -25.86 3.09
N THR A 24 5.07 -24.83 3.40
CA THR A 24 5.07 -24.17 4.69
C THR A 24 3.64 -23.73 4.97
N THR A 25 2.97 -24.44 5.86
CA THR A 25 1.69 -24.03 6.41
C THR A 25 1.93 -22.69 7.09
N ASP A 26 1.30 -21.65 6.56
CA ASP A 26 1.49 -20.29 7.04
C ASP A 26 0.97 -20.19 8.47
N ASN A 27 1.90 -20.21 9.42
CA ASN A 27 1.58 -20.25 10.84
C ASN A 27 1.50 -18.81 11.33
N PRO A 28 0.31 -18.29 11.70
CA PRO A 28 0.15 -16.89 12.09
C PRO A 28 0.96 -16.50 13.34
N LYS A 29 1.52 -17.49 14.06
CA LYS A 29 2.40 -17.29 15.22
C LYS A 29 3.89 -17.32 14.86
N GLN A 30 4.27 -17.43 13.60
CA GLN A 30 5.65 -17.40 13.13
C GLN A 30 5.78 -16.42 11.96
N VAL A 31 6.66 -15.43 12.09
CA VAL A 31 6.91 -14.43 11.06
C VAL A 31 8.35 -14.58 10.58
N ARG A 32 8.54 -14.73 9.28
CA ARG A 32 9.85 -14.68 8.64
C ARG A 32 10.22 -13.23 8.36
N VAL A 33 11.36 -12.82 8.88
CA VAL A 33 11.88 -11.46 8.78
C VAL A 33 13.23 -11.52 8.08
N PHE A 34 13.38 -10.72 7.03
CA PHE A 34 14.69 -10.35 6.52
C PHE A 34 15.07 -9.01 7.13
N ALA A 35 16.33 -8.87 7.54
CA ALA A 35 16.87 -7.60 8.01
C ALA A 35 18.28 -7.41 7.44
N ASP A 36 18.63 -6.17 7.09
CA ASP A 36 19.96 -5.86 6.60
C ASP A 36 21.05 -6.36 7.57
N PRO A 37 22.17 -6.91 7.06
CA PRO A 37 23.23 -7.45 7.92
C PRO A 37 23.71 -6.45 8.97
N GLU A 38 23.87 -5.18 8.63
CA GLU A 38 24.30 -4.14 9.57
C GLU A 38 23.28 -3.91 10.70
N PHE A 39 21.98 -4.06 10.42
CA PHE A 39 20.91 -3.98 11.42
C PHE A 39 20.95 -5.20 12.37
N ILE A 40 21.21 -6.39 11.84
CA ILE A 40 21.36 -7.61 12.64
C ILE A 40 22.60 -7.52 13.54
N GLU A 41 23.74 -7.15 12.95
CA GLU A 41 25.03 -7.01 13.63
C GLU A 41 25.01 -5.95 14.73
N SER A 42 24.19 -4.90 14.58
CA SER A 42 24.00 -3.90 15.63
C SER A 42 23.45 -4.46 16.96
N GLY A 43 22.86 -5.66 16.92
CA GLY A 43 22.20 -6.28 18.07
C GLY A 43 20.79 -5.75 18.35
N LEU A 44 20.33 -4.72 17.63
CA LEU A 44 19.01 -4.13 17.85
C LEU A 44 17.87 -5.13 17.58
N PHE A 45 17.97 -5.93 16.51
CA PHE A 45 16.96 -6.97 16.24
C PHE A 45 16.85 -7.98 17.39
N LYS A 46 17.98 -8.42 17.94
CA LYS A 46 18.05 -9.32 19.10
C LYS A 46 17.45 -8.69 20.36
N TYR A 47 17.51 -7.37 20.48
CA TYR A 47 16.88 -6.62 21.56
C TYR A 47 15.37 -6.44 21.37
N LEU A 48 14.90 -6.21 20.14
CA LEU A 48 13.49 -6.02 19.83
C LEU A 48 12.67 -7.32 19.88
N ALA A 49 13.19 -8.39 19.25
CA ALA A 49 12.43 -9.61 19.00
C ALA A 49 11.81 -10.25 20.25
N PRO A 50 12.52 -10.38 21.40
CA PRO A 50 11.93 -10.97 22.60
C PRO A 50 10.79 -10.14 23.19
N ARG A 51 10.87 -8.80 23.10
CA ARG A 51 9.88 -7.88 23.65
C ARG A 51 8.58 -7.92 22.86
N PHE A 52 8.70 -7.96 21.54
CA PHE A 52 7.55 -8.21 20.67
C PHE A 52 6.96 -9.60 20.94
N THR A 53 7.79 -10.65 20.93
CA THR A 53 7.34 -12.04 21.09
C THR A 53 6.59 -12.26 22.40
N LEU A 54 7.06 -11.67 23.50
CA LEU A 54 6.42 -11.80 24.81
C LEU A 54 4.99 -11.26 24.83
N LYS A 55 4.77 -10.07 24.24
CA LYS A 55 3.46 -9.41 24.22
C LYS A 55 2.53 -9.96 23.13
N ALA A 56 3.06 -10.22 21.94
CA ALA A 56 2.27 -10.61 20.78
C ALA A 56 2.07 -12.13 20.65
N GLN A 57 2.86 -12.95 21.36
CA GLN A 57 2.89 -14.41 21.22
C GLN A 57 3.15 -14.86 19.75
N VAL A 58 3.93 -14.06 19.02
CA VAL A 58 4.36 -14.31 17.64
C VAL A 58 5.89 -14.41 17.64
N ARG A 59 6.41 -15.51 17.12
CA ARG A 59 7.85 -15.77 17.02
C ARG A 59 8.39 -15.17 15.73
N LEU A 60 9.47 -14.39 15.84
CA LEU A 60 10.21 -13.89 14.68
C LEU A 60 11.34 -14.85 14.30
N ILE A 61 11.49 -15.11 13.01
CA ILE A 61 12.50 -16.01 12.44
C ILE A 61 13.27 -15.22 11.39
N LEU A 62 14.58 -15.04 11.59
CA LEU A 62 15.42 -14.44 10.55
C LEU A 62 15.59 -15.42 9.38
N GLY A 63 15.45 -14.91 8.16
CA GLY A 63 15.54 -15.69 6.93
C GLY A 63 16.06 -14.85 5.76
N ASP A 64 16.00 -15.43 4.57
CA ASP A 64 16.41 -14.77 3.34
C ASP A 64 15.34 -13.78 2.87
N GLN A 65 15.72 -12.82 2.01
CA GLN A 65 14.75 -11.83 1.52
C GLN A 65 13.65 -12.47 0.66
N SER A 66 13.97 -13.56 -0.07
CA SER A 66 13.04 -14.21 -1.01
C SER A 66 11.85 -14.90 -0.35
N ASP A 67 11.94 -15.23 0.94
CA ASP A 67 10.87 -15.91 1.69
C ASP A 67 10.36 -15.09 2.88
N ALA A 68 10.85 -13.86 3.07
CA ALA A 68 10.49 -12.98 4.15
C ALA A 68 9.08 -12.38 3.98
N GLN A 69 8.34 -12.33 5.10
CA GLN A 69 7.06 -11.63 5.19
C GLN A 69 7.25 -10.18 5.61
N VAL A 70 8.33 -9.88 6.33
CA VAL A 70 8.74 -8.53 6.74
C VAL A 70 10.19 -8.29 6.35
N VAL A 71 10.48 -7.13 5.78
CA VAL A 71 11.81 -6.67 5.41
C VAL A 71 12.16 -5.45 6.26
N ILE A 72 13.36 -5.44 6.86
CA ILE A 72 13.95 -4.29 7.54
C ILE A 72 15.23 -3.91 6.81
N ALA A 73 15.20 -2.85 6.01
CA ALA A 73 16.33 -2.46 5.19
C ALA A 73 16.47 -0.94 5.04
N VAL A 74 17.62 -0.49 4.57
CA VAL A 74 17.85 0.93 4.25
C VAL A 74 16.98 1.35 3.07
N ALA A 75 16.28 2.48 3.23
CA ALA A 75 15.49 3.16 2.20
C ALA A 75 14.21 2.47 1.67
N THR A 76 13.76 1.35 2.27
CA THR A 76 12.50 0.69 1.87
C THR A 76 11.47 0.63 3.00
N GLY A 77 10.30 1.22 2.78
CA GLY A 77 9.17 1.16 3.71
C GLY A 77 9.12 2.31 4.73
N ARG A 78 8.55 2.02 5.91
CA ARG A 78 8.32 3.00 6.98
C ARG A 78 9.54 3.10 7.90
N PRO A 79 10.14 4.29 8.11
CA PRO A 79 11.32 4.42 8.99
C PRO A 79 11.03 3.93 10.42
N ILE A 80 12.02 3.27 11.03
CA ILE A 80 11.92 2.76 12.41
C ILE A 80 13.10 3.15 13.29
N ALA A 81 14.29 3.29 12.72
CA ALA A 81 15.51 3.54 13.46
C ALA A 81 16.54 4.22 12.57
N GLN A 82 17.33 5.12 13.15
CA GLN A 82 18.42 5.82 12.50
C GLN A 82 19.69 5.73 13.33
N ARG A 83 20.84 5.61 12.66
CA ARG A 83 22.17 5.69 13.26
C ARG A 83 23.10 6.44 12.29
N GLY A 84 23.60 7.60 12.70
CA GLY A 84 24.27 8.52 11.77
C GLY A 84 23.34 8.88 10.61
N ASP A 85 23.82 8.72 9.38
CA ASP A 85 23.05 8.99 8.16
C ASP A 85 22.26 7.77 7.65
N VAL A 86 22.36 6.62 8.33
CA VAL A 86 21.68 5.39 7.92
C VAL A 86 20.31 5.31 8.59
N ILE A 87 19.26 5.22 7.78
CA ILE A 87 17.88 5.04 8.22
C ILE A 87 17.39 3.66 7.78
N TRP A 88 17.04 2.83 8.76
CA TRP A 88 16.37 1.56 8.52
C TRP A 88 14.87 1.76 8.55
N ALA A 89 14.22 1.18 7.56
CA ALA A 89 12.79 1.20 7.39
C ALA A 89 12.25 -0.24 7.33
N VAL A 90 10.98 -0.39 7.69
CA VAL A 90 10.27 -1.67 7.70
C VAL A 90 9.22 -1.71 6.61
N GLN A 91 9.18 -2.81 5.88
CA GLN A 91 8.21 -3.10 4.83
C GLN A 91 7.54 -4.44 5.08
N LEU A 92 6.23 -4.48 4.90
CA LEU A 92 5.45 -5.71 4.84
C LEU A 92 5.42 -6.19 3.38
N ILE A 93 5.85 -7.42 3.12
CA ILE A 93 5.87 -8.02 1.77
C ILE A 93 4.53 -8.65 1.43
N ASP A 94 3.86 -9.21 2.44
CA ASP A 94 2.54 -9.83 2.32
C ASP A 94 1.60 -9.28 3.39
N GLY A 95 0.56 -8.56 2.93
CA GLY A 95 -0.45 -7.95 3.78
C GLY A 95 -1.36 -8.94 4.49
N GLU A 96 -1.42 -10.20 4.05
CA GLU A 96 -2.41 -11.16 4.57
C GLU A 96 -1.93 -11.92 5.82
N HIS A 97 -0.65 -11.80 6.21
CA HIS A 97 -0.10 -12.52 7.37
C HIS A 97 -0.32 -11.75 8.70
N PRO A 98 -1.25 -12.17 9.58
CA PRO A 98 -1.65 -11.35 10.72
C PRO A 98 -0.54 -11.14 11.76
N GLY A 99 0.40 -12.09 11.86
CA GLY A 99 1.57 -11.94 12.73
C GLY A 99 2.55 -10.89 12.21
N ALA A 100 2.64 -10.74 10.88
CA ALA A 100 3.57 -9.83 10.22
C ALA A 100 3.03 -8.40 10.32
N GLU A 101 1.75 -8.19 10.04
CA GLU A 101 1.05 -6.92 10.27
C GLU A 101 1.27 -6.42 11.70
N ARG A 102 0.99 -7.27 12.70
CA ARG A 102 1.21 -6.92 14.12
C ARG A 102 2.65 -6.53 14.43
N PHE A 103 3.63 -7.18 13.79
CA PHE A 103 5.03 -6.85 14.02
C PHE A 103 5.38 -5.47 13.45
N VAL A 104 4.95 -5.19 12.22
CA VAL A 104 5.19 -3.89 11.58
C VAL A 104 4.45 -2.78 12.35
N ASP A 105 3.20 -2.98 12.75
CA ASP A 105 2.45 -2.01 13.54
C ASP A 105 3.07 -1.77 14.92
N TRP A 106 3.55 -2.83 15.57
CA TRP A 106 4.27 -2.69 16.83
C TRP A 106 5.54 -1.85 16.68
N LEU A 107 6.33 -2.07 15.61
CA LEU A 107 7.55 -1.32 15.32
C LEU A 107 7.31 0.18 15.10
N GLN A 108 6.13 0.56 14.62
CA GLN A 108 5.74 1.94 14.40
C GLN A 108 5.19 2.61 15.68
N GLY A 109 4.82 1.81 16.69
CA GLY A 109 4.24 2.31 17.93
C GLY A 109 5.27 2.82 18.95
N GLU A 110 4.78 3.62 19.89
CA GLU A 110 5.57 4.25 20.96
C GLU A 110 6.38 3.22 21.78
N VAL A 111 5.85 2.01 21.99
CA VAL A 111 6.54 0.95 22.75
C VAL A 111 7.82 0.50 22.05
N ALA A 112 7.79 0.32 20.73
CA ALA A 112 8.98 -0.04 19.97
C ALA A 112 9.95 1.15 19.91
N GLN A 113 9.45 2.36 19.68
CA GLN A 113 10.28 3.57 19.67
C GLN A 113 11.05 3.76 20.98
N ASN A 114 10.36 3.68 22.12
CA ASN A 114 10.98 3.73 23.44
C ASN A 114 11.97 2.58 23.66
N THR A 115 11.68 1.40 23.10
CA THR A 115 12.61 0.25 23.14
C THR A 115 13.89 0.52 22.35
N ILE A 116 13.78 1.11 21.15
CA ILE A 116 14.92 1.46 20.29
C ILE A 116 15.77 2.53 20.99
N LEU A 117 15.15 3.57 21.54
CA LEU A 117 15.85 4.63 22.28
C LEU A 117 16.54 4.13 23.56
N ALA A 118 15.96 3.11 24.22
CA ALA A 118 16.54 2.48 25.39
C ALA A 118 17.65 1.46 25.07
N PHE A 119 17.83 1.09 23.80
CA PHE A 119 18.88 0.17 23.40
C PHE A 119 20.25 0.86 23.48
N ALA A 120 21.14 0.29 24.28
CA ALA A 120 22.55 0.69 24.33
C ALA A 120 23.36 -0.32 23.51
N PRO A 121 23.87 0.05 22.33
CA PRO A 121 24.69 -0.85 21.53
C PRO A 121 26.05 -1.07 22.20
N ASP A 122 26.61 -2.27 22.03
CA ASP A 122 27.95 -2.60 22.55
C ASP A 122 29.05 -1.82 21.80
N THR A 123 28.78 -1.45 20.54
CA THR A 123 29.67 -0.66 19.68
C THR A 123 28.87 0.28 18.79
N GLY A 124 29.45 1.45 18.47
CA GLY A 124 28.82 2.47 17.63
C GLY A 124 27.85 3.39 18.36
N ASP A 125 27.31 4.36 17.61
CA ASP A 125 26.39 5.35 18.15
C ASP A 125 25.02 4.74 18.49
N ARG A 126 24.31 5.40 19.42
CA ARG A 126 22.94 5.03 19.78
C ARG A 126 22.00 5.22 18.60
N PHE A 127 20.97 4.39 18.56
CA PHE A 127 19.87 4.58 17.63
C PHE A 127 18.98 5.74 18.10
N VAL A 128 18.53 6.53 17.14
CA VAL A 128 17.48 7.52 17.32
C VAL A 128 16.25 7.11 16.51
N ILE A 129 15.09 7.64 16.89
CA ILE A 129 13.91 7.56 16.01
C ILE A 129 14.12 8.63 14.96
N PRO A 130 14.18 8.26 13.66
CA PRO A 130 14.27 9.26 12.60
C PRO A 130 13.10 10.22 12.78
N GLU A 131 13.35 11.52 12.61
CA GLU A 131 12.28 12.47 12.35
C GLU A 131 11.67 12.07 11.01
N VAL A 132 10.73 11.13 11.06
CA VAL A 132 9.67 11.07 10.08
C VAL A 132 9.03 12.43 10.27
N GLN A 133 9.33 13.36 9.37
CA GLN A 133 8.30 14.29 8.99
C GLN A 133 7.15 13.37 8.67
N ASP A 134 6.24 13.19 9.63
CA ASP A 134 4.88 12.90 9.31
C ASP A 134 4.67 13.78 8.11
N THR A 135 4.33 13.19 6.98
CA THR A 135 3.58 13.94 6.01
C THR A 135 2.30 14.28 6.78
N ILE A 136 2.38 15.27 7.69
CA ILE A 136 1.32 16.19 7.99
C ILE A 136 0.86 16.46 6.59
N GLU A 137 -0.29 15.88 6.28
CA GLU A 137 -1.16 16.28 5.21
C GLU A 137 -0.86 17.76 5.07
N GLN A 138 -0.01 18.14 4.11
CA GLN A 138 0.10 19.53 3.79
C GLN A 138 -1.35 19.79 3.49
N VAL A 139 -1.99 20.64 4.30
CA VAL A 139 -3.24 21.23 3.91
C VAL A 139 -2.79 22.05 2.70
N VAL A 140 -2.71 21.36 1.56
CA VAL A 140 -2.37 21.92 0.28
C VAL A 140 -3.56 22.81 0.07
N ASN A 141 -3.36 24.08 0.42
CA ASN A 141 -4.37 25.09 0.21
C ASN A 141 -4.39 25.30 -1.29
N PHE A 142 -5.28 24.59 -1.96
CA PHE A 142 -5.56 24.75 -3.37
C PHE A 142 -6.15 26.14 -3.55
N THR A 143 -5.36 27.04 -4.16
CA THR A 143 -5.71 28.46 -4.36
C THR A 143 -6.55 28.70 -5.62
N GLY A 144 -7.06 27.63 -6.26
CA GLY A 144 -7.95 27.74 -7.40
C GLY A 144 -9.27 28.43 -7.06
N ASP A 145 -10.02 28.82 -8.09
CA ASP A 145 -11.35 29.43 -7.90
C ASP A 145 -12.38 28.34 -7.55
N ALA A 146 -12.72 28.22 -6.27
CA ALA A 146 -13.69 27.25 -5.79
C ALA A 146 -15.11 27.48 -6.35
N ALA A 147 -15.49 28.72 -6.69
CA ALA A 147 -16.79 29.00 -7.30
C ALA A 147 -16.84 28.50 -8.74
N LEU A 148 -15.75 28.70 -9.50
CA LEU A 148 -15.58 28.06 -10.81
C LEU A 148 -15.57 26.53 -10.68
N GLY A 149 -14.88 25.99 -9.67
CA GLY A 149 -14.85 24.55 -9.39
C GLY A 149 -16.24 23.94 -9.21
N LEU A 150 -17.10 24.59 -8.42
CA LEU A 150 -18.50 24.18 -8.27
C LEU A 150 -19.24 24.19 -9.62
N GLN A 151 -19.10 25.26 -10.42
CA GLN A 151 -19.74 25.35 -11.73
C GLN A 151 -19.29 24.24 -12.67
N VAL A 152 -17.99 23.94 -12.70
CA VAL A 152 -17.43 22.84 -13.50
C VAL A 152 -17.96 21.50 -12.99
N ALA A 153 -17.99 21.27 -11.67
CA ALA A 153 -18.51 20.03 -11.09
C ALA A 153 -19.98 19.81 -11.46
N GLN A 154 -20.79 20.86 -11.39
CA GLN A 154 -22.20 20.83 -11.78
C GLN A 154 -22.37 20.59 -13.28
N ALA A 155 -21.54 21.20 -14.14
CA ALA A 155 -21.66 21.05 -15.58
C ALA A 155 -21.14 19.70 -16.11
N GLN A 156 -20.03 19.20 -15.56
CA GLN A 156 -19.29 18.07 -16.13
C GLN A 156 -19.51 16.77 -15.34
N CYS A 157 -19.71 16.84 -14.03
CA CYS A 157 -19.65 15.66 -13.15
C CYS A 157 -21.02 15.25 -12.56
N SER A 158 -21.96 16.19 -12.47
CA SER A 158 -23.25 16.00 -11.76
C SER A 158 -24.13 14.89 -12.31
N ARG A 159 -23.99 14.50 -13.59
CA ARG A 159 -24.76 13.40 -14.17
C ARG A 159 -24.53 12.08 -13.44
N CYS A 160 -23.33 11.90 -12.90
CA CYS A 160 -22.92 10.66 -12.23
C CYS A 160 -22.69 10.91 -10.73
N HIS A 161 -22.00 11.98 -10.36
CA HIS A 161 -21.61 12.24 -8.99
C HIS A 161 -22.57 13.23 -8.32
N VAL A 162 -22.88 13.00 -7.03
CA VAL A 162 -23.44 14.05 -6.19
C VAL A 162 -22.30 15.03 -5.88
N VAL A 163 -22.39 16.24 -6.44
CA VAL A 163 -21.33 17.26 -6.39
C VAL A 163 -21.65 18.41 -5.44
N ASP A 164 -22.91 18.56 -5.04
CA ASP A 164 -23.41 19.59 -4.13
C ASP A 164 -24.48 18.99 -3.19
N ASP A 165 -25.19 19.84 -2.43
CA ASP A 165 -26.20 19.39 -1.46
C ASP A 165 -27.43 18.73 -2.10
N ASN A 166 -27.55 18.69 -3.43
CA ASN A 166 -28.61 17.96 -4.10
C ASN A 166 -28.32 16.44 -4.10
N ARG A 167 -28.58 15.81 -2.95
CA ARG A 167 -28.31 14.37 -2.70
C ARG A 167 -29.04 13.40 -3.63
N MET A 168 -30.08 13.85 -4.33
CA MET A 168 -30.83 13.04 -5.30
C MET A 168 -30.42 13.29 -6.75
N GLY A 169 -29.36 14.08 -6.99
CA GLY A 169 -28.99 14.57 -8.31
C GLY A 169 -28.22 13.60 -9.20
N ALA A 170 -27.85 12.41 -8.72
CA ALA A 170 -26.87 11.56 -9.39
C ALA A 170 -27.19 10.06 -9.32
N ILE A 171 -26.40 9.24 -10.01
CA ILE A 171 -26.56 7.78 -10.01
C ILE A 171 -25.93 7.19 -8.73
N GLY A 172 -26.67 6.34 -8.03
CA GLY A 172 -26.21 5.76 -6.75
C GLY A 172 -25.01 4.81 -6.85
N SER A 173 -24.53 4.51 -8.06
CA SER A 173 -23.41 3.60 -8.33
C SER A 173 -22.05 4.28 -8.39
N THR A 174 -21.98 5.62 -8.31
CA THR A 174 -20.72 6.37 -8.29
C THR A 174 -20.60 7.17 -6.99
N PRO A 175 -19.41 7.23 -6.36
CA PRO A 175 -19.24 7.92 -5.08
C PRO A 175 -19.51 9.42 -5.22
N SER A 176 -20.14 10.05 -4.23
CA SER A 176 -20.29 11.51 -4.21
C SER A 176 -18.95 12.21 -4.02
N PHE A 177 -18.86 13.51 -4.33
CA PHE A 177 -17.65 14.30 -4.03
C PHE A 177 -17.34 14.30 -2.54
N PHE A 178 -18.36 14.32 -1.68
CA PHE A 178 -18.24 14.18 -0.24
C PHE A 178 -17.66 12.83 0.19
N ALA A 179 -18.06 11.75 -0.48
CA ALA A 179 -17.49 10.42 -0.26
C ALA A 179 -16.04 10.32 -0.77
N LEU A 180 -15.73 10.91 -1.92
CA LEU A 180 -14.36 11.00 -2.41
C LEU A 180 -13.45 11.77 -1.44
N ARG A 181 -13.98 12.78 -0.75
CA ARG A 181 -13.27 13.54 0.29
C ARG A 181 -12.91 12.74 1.53
N THR A 182 -13.44 11.53 1.73
CA THR A 182 -12.99 10.64 2.81
C THR A 182 -11.71 9.89 2.48
N LEU A 183 -11.28 9.87 1.22
CA LEU A 183 -10.04 9.20 0.81
C LEU A 183 -8.85 10.05 1.21
N VAL A 184 -7.87 9.48 1.93
CA VAL A 184 -6.67 10.21 2.37
C VAL A 184 -5.88 10.78 1.18
N ASP A 185 -5.89 10.09 0.04
CA ASP A 185 -5.19 10.45 -1.19
C ASP A 185 -6.08 11.18 -2.23
N TRP A 186 -7.25 11.69 -1.81
CA TRP A 186 -8.15 12.42 -2.71
C TRP A 186 -7.48 13.58 -3.47
N PRO A 187 -6.56 14.39 -2.88
CA PRO A 187 -5.99 15.50 -3.61
C PRO A 187 -5.07 15.02 -4.73
N GLN A 188 -4.26 13.99 -4.50
CA GLN A 188 -3.39 13.40 -5.51
C GLN A 188 -4.20 12.74 -6.63
N ARG A 189 -5.32 12.09 -6.28
CA ARG A 189 -6.23 11.51 -7.28
C ARG A 189 -6.85 12.57 -8.18
N MET A 190 -7.23 13.71 -7.61
CA MET A 190 -7.86 14.78 -8.35
C MET A 190 -6.85 15.61 -9.14
N SER A 191 -5.66 15.89 -8.60
CA SER A 191 -4.58 16.53 -9.37
C SER A 191 -4.07 15.64 -10.50
N GLY A 192 -4.06 14.32 -10.28
CA GLY A 192 -3.72 13.31 -11.28
C GLY A 192 -4.90 12.86 -12.16
N PHE A 193 -6.00 13.62 -12.23
CA PHE A 193 -7.24 13.18 -12.87
C PHE A 193 -7.06 12.69 -14.31
N TYR A 194 -6.22 13.36 -15.11
CA TYR A 194 -5.93 12.98 -16.49
C TYR A 194 -5.01 11.76 -16.61
N LEU A 195 -4.17 11.51 -15.61
CA LEU A 195 -3.25 10.36 -15.57
C LEU A 195 -3.98 9.10 -15.10
N LEU A 196 -4.76 9.22 -14.02
CA LEU A 196 -5.56 8.12 -13.50
C LEU A 196 -6.76 7.83 -14.41
N ASN A 197 -7.28 8.88 -15.07
CA ASN A 197 -8.36 8.86 -16.04
C ASN A 197 -9.51 7.91 -15.63
N PRO A 198 -10.27 8.25 -14.57
CA PRO A 198 -11.23 7.32 -13.97
C PRO A 198 -12.38 6.95 -14.92
N HIS A 199 -12.61 7.74 -15.97
CA HIS A 199 -13.65 7.49 -16.96
C HIS A 199 -13.10 7.62 -18.40
N PRO A 200 -12.21 6.71 -18.83
CA PRO A 200 -11.39 6.89 -20.03
C PRO A 200 -12.19 6.87 -21.33
N ALA A 201 -13.39 6.31 -21.31
CA ALA A 201 -14.25 6.23 -22.48
C ALA A 201 -14.92 7.57 -22.87
N PHE A 202 -14.91 8.58 -21.99
CA PHE A 202 -15.62 9.83 -22.23
C PHE A 202 -15.02 11.04 -21.49
N THR A 203 -13.75 10.97 -21.09
CA THR A 203 -13.02 12.10 -20.47
C THR A 203 -12.10 12.75 -21.48
N VAL A 204 -12.23 14.06 -21.62
CA VAL A 204 -11.31 14.89 -22.39
C VAL A 204 -10.75 15.96 -21.48
N VAL A 205 -9.42 15.99 -21.35
CA VAL A 205 -8.71 17.10 -20.73
C VAL A 205 -8.03 17.87 -21.84
N GLN A 206 -8.48 19.11 -22.04
CA GLN A 206 -8.03 19.95 -23.14
C GLN A 206 -6.50 20.07 -23.13
N ASP A 207 -5.90 19.92 -24.31
CA ASP A 207 -4.45 19.97 -24.55
C ASP A 207 -3.62 18.87 -23.85
N VAL A 208 -4.29 17.88 -23.22
CA VAL A 208 -3.64 16.78 -22.48
C VAL A 208 -4.04 15.40 -23.00
N THR A 209 -5.34 15.15 -23.18
CA THR A 209 -5.83 13.84 -23.65
C THR A 209 -5.82 13.75 -25.17
N ASP A 210 -5.38 12.62 -25.71
CA ASP A 210 -5.52 12.30 -27.12
C ASP A 210 -7.01 12.26 -27.55
N PRO A 211 -7.32 12.60 -28.81
CA PRO A 211 -8.67 12.40 -29.35
C PRO A 211 -9.12 10.94 -29.29
N PHE A 212 -10.42 10.71 -29.13
CA PHE A 212 -10.97 9.36 -29.21
C PHE A 212 -10.74 8.74 -30.59
N ASP A 213 -10.47 7.43 -30.61
CA ASP A 213 -10.40 6.65 -31.84
C ASP A 213 -11.73 6.79 -32.61
N PRO A 214 -11.71 7.22 -33.89
CA PRO A 214 -12.92 7.32 -34.70
C PRO A 214 -13.74 6.02 -34.79
N ASN A 215 -13.10 4.85 -34.63
CA ASN A 215 -13.76 3.55 -34.63
C ASN A 215 -14.34 3.16 -33.26
N ARG A 216 -14.05 3.94 -32.21
CA ARG A 216 -14.55 3.76 -30.84
C ARG A 216 -15.02 5.10 -30.28
N PRO A 217 -16.10 5.68 -30.85
CA PRO A 217 -16.62 6.94 -30.37
C PRO A 217 -17.09 6.82 -28.91
N PRO A 218 -17.06 7.92 -28.14
CA PRO A 218 -17.56 7.94 -26.77
C PRO A 218 -19.01 7.45 -26.68
N PRO A 219 -19.35 6.64 -25.66
CA PRO A 219 -20.70 6.11 -25.49
C PRO A 219 -21.72 7.17 -25.02
N ILE A 220 -21.23 8.30 -24.51
CA ILE A 220 -22.02 9.44 -24.04
C ILE A 220 -21.31 10.75 -24.42
N VAL A 221 -22.01 11.88 -24.29
CA VAL A 221 -21.40 13.20 -24.46
C VAL A 221 -20.21 13.34 -23.49
N PRO A 222 -18.98 13.52 -23.99
CA PRO A 222 -17.79 13.57 -23.15
C PRO A 222 -17.83 14.68 -22.11
N ILE A 223 -17.20 14.43 -20.97
CA ILE A 223 -16.81 15.51 -20.07
C ILE A 223 -15.61 16.22 -20.67
N GLN A 224 -15.60 17.54 -20.58
CA GLN A 224 -14.53 18.37 -21.10
C GLN A 224 -14.08 19.33 -20.01
N VAL A 225 -12.81 19.24 -19.65
CA VAL A 225 -12.19 20.10 -18.63
C VAL A 225 -10.83 20.61 -19.10
N THR A 226 -10.40 21.75 -18.61
CA THR A 226 -9.02 22.25 -18.73
C THR A 226 -8.22 21.94 -17.47
N LEU A 227 -6.89 22.10 -17.51
CA LEU A 227 -6.06 22.00 -16.30
C LEU A 227 -6.46 23.05 -15.24
N ASP A 228 -6.72 24.29 -15.65
CA ASP A 228 -7.19 25.34 -14.72
C ASP A 228 -8.53 24.97 -14.06
N GLN A 229 -9.41 24.28 -14.79
CA GLN A 229 -10.68 23.81 -14.25
C GLN A 229 -10.49 22.62 -13.29
N ILE A 230 -9.46 21.78 -13.50
CA ILE A 230 -9.07 20.74 -12.53
C ILE A 230 -8.56 21.39 -11.24
N ASP A 231 -7.75 22.45 -11.33
CA ASP A 231 -7.29 23.22 -10.17
C ASP A 231 -8.44 23.90 -9.43
N ALA A 232 -9.41 24.45 -10.16
CA ALA A 232 -10.64 25.00 -9.59
C ALA A 232 -11.48 23.92 -8.87
N LEU A 233 -11.59 22.72 -9.45
CA LEU A 233 -12.27 21.58 -8.83
C LEU A 233 -11.56 21.12 -7.54
N LEU A 234 -10.22 21.09 -7.51
CA LEU A 234 -9.44 20.81 -6.31
C LEU A 234 -9.77 21.80 -5.18
N ALA A 235 -9.78 23.10 -5.49
CA ALA A 235 -10.12 24.15 -4.53
C ALA A 235 -11.57 24.03 -4.03
N TYR A 236 -12.51 23.69 -4.91
CA TYR A 236 -13.89 23.42 -4.52
C TYR A 236 -14.01 22.21 -3.58
N MET A 237 -13.42 21.08 -3.96
CA MET A 237 -13.46 19.84 -3.18
C MET A 237 -12.80 20.02 -1.81
N GLN A 238 -11.72 20.79 -1.69
CA GLN A 238 -11.08 21.10 -0.41
C GLN A 238 -12.08 21.67 0.62
N GLY A 239 -12.98 22.55 0.17
CA GLY A 239 -13.99 23.20 1.01
C GLY A 239 -15.16 22.29 1.42
N LEU A 240 -15.31 21.12 0.79
CA LEU A 240 -16.38 20.18 1.14
C LEU A 240 -16.07 19.46 2.46
N GLN A 241 -17.10 19.32 3.29
CA GLN A 241 -17.05 18.44 4.45
C GLN A 241 -17.08 16.97 3.98
N PRO A 242 -16.13 16.12 4.38
CA PRO A 242 -16.17 14.70 4.06
C PRO A 242 -17.49 14.06 4.53
N ALA A 243 -18.01 13.11 3.76
CA ALA A 243 -19.20 12.37 4.15
C ALA A 243 -18.94 11.51 5.39
N ASP A 244 -19.92 11.41 6.29
CA ASP A 244 -19.93 10.38 7.33
C ASP A 244 -20.38 9.05 6.71
N LEU A 245 -19.42 8.15 6.47
CA LEU A 245 -19.68 6.82 5.92
C LEU A 245 -19.95 5.76 7.01
N GLY A 246 -19.98 6.16 8.28
CA GLY A 246 -20.09 5.26 9.41
C GLY A 246 -18.80 4.52 9.75
N ALA A 247 -18.83 3.75 10.84
CA ALA A 247 -17.69 2.95 11.27
C ALA A 247 -17.43 1.77 10.31
N PRO A 248 -16.17 1.32 10.15
CA PRO A 248 -15.85 0.12 9.38
C PRO A 248 -16.69 -1.08 9.84
N ILE A 249 -17.18 -1.87 8.87
CA ILE A 249 -17.95 -3.08 9.16
C ILE A 249 -17.02 -4.05 9.89
N LYS A 250 -17.32 -4.34 11.16
CA LYS A 250 -16.63 -5.37 11.93
C LYS A 250 -17.18 -6.72 11.50
N HIS A 251 -16.38 -7.51 10.78
CA HIS A 251 -16.69 -8.91 10.53
C HIS A 251 -16.58 -9.69 11.85
N GLN A 252 -17.62 -10.48 12.16
CA GLN A 252 -17.62 -11.44 13.28
C GLN A 252 -17.00 -12.76 12.85
#